data_AF-A0A7M4E5K9-F1
#
_entry.id   AF-A0A7M4E5K9-F1
#
_cell.length_a   1.000
_cell.length_b   1.000
_cell.length_c   1.000
_cell.angle_alpha   90.00
_cell.angle_beta   90.00
_cell.angle_gamma   90.00
#
_symmetry.space_group_name_H-M   'P 1'
#
loop_
_entity.id
_entity.type
_entity.pdbx_description
1 polymer ?
#
loop_
_entity_poly.entity_id
_entity_poly.type
_entity_poly.pdbx_seq_one_letter_code
_entity_poly.pdbx_strand_id
1 'polypeptide(L)'
;STKGTVYSQLPYQPAHTALGLGGGSYGGGACSIVYGGGVSGGSIGGGLGSGFCGGFGGGFGGGFGGGDGALLTGNEKTTMQNLNDRLAAYLDKVRRLEEENADLEQRIREWYRKQGPSISKDYSLYYQTIEQLQNQVRTYNNKLNVDIDNSKMIAEDFRMKYENELAIRQGVEADINGLRNVLDELVRVRSTLELEVESLKDELLTLKKNHEEEMRLLQSQTGGDVNVEVNAAPGQDLTKILNDMRQEYEEIIAKNRREVEQWYEQVTSRGQEVQTSSHQLTELRRDFQSLEIELQTQLSMKASLENNLAETEARYGAQLQQIQAMINCVEEELAQLRCEMESQNQEYKMLLGIKTRLEQEIAQYRGLLQEGQQDITKGHKKQQKVFHNYSKSKRKMEESVNVF
;
A
#
# COMPACT_ATOMS: atom_id res chain seq x y z
N SER A 1 -60.31 -6.83 57.73
CA SER A 1 -59.00 -7.26 58.24
C SER A 1 -58.00 -7.13 57.11
N THR A 2 -57.13 -6.11 57.18
CA THR A 2 -55.67 -6.14 56.90
C THR A 2 -55.14 -7.20 55.90
N LYS A 3 -54.33 -6.99 54.86
CA LYS A 3 -53.40 -5.95 54.31
C LYS A 3 -53.26 -6.30 52.80
N GLY A 4 -53.04 -5.44 51.80
CA GLY A 4 -52.05 -4.38 51.66
C GLY A 4 -50.76 -4.92 51.00
N THR A 5 -50.48 -4.57 49.74
CA THR A 5 -49.18 -4.07 49.24
C THR A 5 -49.36 -3.49 47.83
N VAL A 6 -48.84 -2.28 47.66
CA VAL A 6 -48.90 -1.35 46.52
C VAL A 6 -47.48 -1.22 45.94
N TYR A 7 -47.34 -1.01 44.63
CA TYR A 7 -46.25 -0.23 43.99
C TYR A 7 -46.81 0.33 42.66
N SER A 8 -47.29 1.59 42.63
CA SER A 8 -46.64 2.82 42.10
C SER A 8 -46.32 2.75 40.58
N GLN A 9 -47.05 3.35 39.61
CA GLN A 9 -47.34 4.78 39.32
C GLN A 9 -46.08 5.66 39.44
N LEU A 10 -45.56 6.46 38.47
CA LEU A 10 -46.00 7.17 37.25
C LEU A 10 -44.70 7.62 36.48
N PRO A 11 -44.65 8.66 35.62
CA PRO A 11 -45.11 8.72 34.23
C PRO A 11 -44.01 9.18 33.24
N TYR A 12 -44.37 9.14 31.96
CA TYR A 12 -43.63 9.62 30.80
C TYR A 12 -43.83 11.14 30.62
N GLN A 13 -42.76 11.91 30.36
CA GLN A 13 -42.81 13.17 29.60
C GLN A 13 -41.43 13.53 28.96
N PRO A 14 -41.42 14.28 27.84
CA PRO A 14 -40.28 14.39 26.90
C PRO A 14 -39.48 15.69 27.06
N ALA A 15 -38.28 15.75 26.47
CA ALA A 15 -37.51 17.00 26.33
C ALA A 15 -36.47 16.96 25.18
N HIS A 16 -36.75 17.81 24.18
CA HIS A 16 -35.85 18.74 23.47
C HIS A 16 -34.64 18.25 22.64
N THR A 17 -34.84 18.38 21.33
CA THR A 17 -34.02 19.08 20.32
C THR A 17 -32.70 19.71 20.77
N ALA A 18 -31.59 19.31 20.14
CA ALA A 18 -30.42 20.15 19.94
C ALA A 18 -29.86 19.93 18.51
N LEU A 19 -30.06 20.94 17.68
CA LEU A 19 -29.42 21.13 16.39
C LEU A 19 -27.92 21.39 16.61
N GLY A 20 -27.07 20.60 15.96
CA GLY A 20 -25.63 20.82 15.86
C GLY A 20 -25.21 20.84 14.39
N LEU A 21 -25.25 22.02 13.78
CA LEU A 21 -24.62 22.34 12.50
C LEU A 21 -23.09 22.37 12.68
N GLY A 22 -22.38 21.57 11.88
CA GLY A 22 -20.94 21.68 11.62
C GLY A 22 -20.60 20.66 10.55
N GLY A 23 -20.44 21.02 9.28
CA GLY A 23 -19.51 22.04 8.79
C GLY A 23 -18.23 21.30 8.39
N GLY A 24 -18.17 20.86 7.14
CA GLY A 24 -17.13 19.97 6.63
C GLY A 24 -15.73 20.58 6.61
N SER A 25 -14.74 19.70 6.54
CA SER A 25 -13.43 20.01 5.98
C SER A 25 -12.82 18.73 5.40
N TYR A 26 -12.74 18.71 4.07
CA TYR A 26 -11.91 17.79 3.30
C TYR A 26 -10.44 18.21 3.50
N GLY A 27 -9.64 17.30 4.04
CA GLY A 27 -8.20 17.47 4.18
C GLY A 27 -7.48 16.21 3.71
N GLY A 28 -7.33 16.07 2.39
CA GLY A 28 -6.39 15.12 1.81
C GLY A 28 -4.96 15.58 2.12
N GLY A 29 -4.25 14.82 2.93
CA GLY A 29 -2.83 15.02 3.23
C GLY A 29 -2.02 13.84 2.71
N ALA A 30 -1.31 14.06 1.62
CA ALA A 30 -0.50 13.10 0.91
C ALA A 30 0.65 12.51 1.77
N CYS A 31 1.00 11.26 1.45
CA CYS A 31 2.28 10.66 1.80
C CYS A 31 3.43 11.50 1.25
N SER A 32 4.45 11.73 2.08
CA SER A 32 5.82 11.95 1.60
C SER A 32 6.79 11.21 2.53
N ILE A 33 7.19 10.02 2.10
CA ILE A 33 8.39 9.35 2.60
C ILE A 33 9.57 10.08 1.94
N VAL A 34 10.36 10.80 2.74
CA VAL A 34 11.59 11.44 2.27
C VAL A 34 12.68 10.39 2.17
N TYR A 35 12.96 9.95 0.94
CA TYR A 35 14.27 9.42 0.57
C TYR A 35 15.18 10.62 0.30
N GLY A 36 16.16 10.83 1.18
CA GLY A 36 17.18 11.88 1.03
C GLY A 36 18.55 11.27 0.79
N GLY A 37 18.82 10.88 -0.46
CA GLY A 37 20.19 10.72 -0.95
C GLY A 37 20.66 12.03 -1.58
N GLY A 38 21.81 12.55 -1.15
CA GLY A 38 22.35 13.81 -1.66
C GLY A 38 23.85 13.92 -1.40
N VAL A 39 24.62 13.76 -2.47
CA VAL A 39 26.07 13.91 -2.57
C VAL A 39 26.39 15.39 -2.83
N SER A 40 27.35 15.97 -2.11
CA SER A 40 28.21 17.13 -2.48
C SER A 40 29.10 17.42 -1.26
N GLY A 41 30.37 17.77 -1.34
CA GLY A 41 31.05 18.70 -2.25
C GLY A 41 31.86 19.62 -1.32
N GLY A 42 33.18 19.66 -1.49
CA GLY A 42 34.14 20.11 -0.47
C GLY A 42 34.15 21.59 -0.08
N SER A 43 34.95 21.88 0.95
CA SER A 43 35.65 23.15 1.24
C SER A 43 36.72 22.86 2.32
N ILE A 44 38.02 22.91 2.02
CA ILE A 44 38.97 24.04 2.14
C ILE A 44 39.28 24.44 3.60
N GLY A 45 40.56 24.35 3.99
CA GLY A 45 41.25 25.44 4.70
C GLY A 45 41.89 25.17 6.07
N GLY A 46 43.23 25.29 6.13
CA GLY A 46 44.04 25.60 7.33
C GLY A 46 44.77 24.39 7.93
N GLY A 47 46.08 24.19 7.85
CA GLY A 47 47.20 25.12 7.65
C GLY A 47 47.94 25.30 8.98
N LEU A 48 48.94 24.46 9.27
CA LEU A 48 50.03 24.75 10.22
C LEU A 48 51.29 23.98 9.78
N GLY A 49 52.12 24.65 9.00
CA GLY A 49 53.53 24.32 8.82
C GLY A 49 54.36 25.09 9.83
N SER A 50 55.23 24.38 10.55
CA SER A 50 56.26 24.97 11.40
C SER A 50 57.61 24.39 10.96
N GLY A 51 58.28 25.13 10.09
CA GLY A 51 59.69 24.95 9.79
C GLY A 51 60.55 25.50 10.92
N PHE A 52 61.50 24.70 11.39
CA PHE A 52 62.67 25.20 12.12
C PHE A 52 63.92 24.80 11.34
N CYS A 53 64.51 25.80 10.68
CA CYS A 53 65.83 25.77 10.08
C CYS A 53 66.85 26.09 11.18
N GLY A 54 67.84 25.22 11.37
CA GLY A 54 68.94 25.43 12.30
C GLY A 54 70.22 24.86 11.71
N GLY A 55 70.93 25.67 10.94
CA GLY A 55 72.27 25.35 10.45
C GLY A 55 73.31 25.57 11.55
N PHE A 56 74.31 24.69 11.59
CA PHE A 56 75.62 24.97 12.16
C PHE A 56 76.68 24.37 11.24
N GLY A 57 77.36 25.25 10.52
CA GLY A 57 78.62 24.99 9.83
C GLY A 57 79.77 25.63 10.60
N GLY A 58 80.98 25.10 10.38
CA GLY A 58 82.25 25.64 10.90
C GLY A 58 82.95 24.64 11.83
N GLY A 59 84.23 24.31 11.70
CA GLY A 59 85.25 24.83 10.79
C GLY A 59 86.49 23.93 10.84
N PHE A 60 87.22 23.94 9.73
CA PHE A 60 88.59 23.45 9.62
C PHE A 60 89.51 24.46 10.34
N GLY A 61 90.38 23.99 11.22
CA GLY A 61 91.39 24.81 11.90
C GLY A 61 92.59 23.95 12.26
N GLY A 62 93.72 24.21 11.59
CA GLY A 62 94.98 23.52 11.80
C GLY A 62 95.69 23.94 13.08
N GLY A 63 96.55 23.05 13.58
CA GLY A 63 97.51 23.32 14.64
C GLY A 63 98.78 22.51 14.39
N PHE A 64 99.74 23.15 13.72
CA PHE A 64 101.12 22.68 13.60
C PHE A 64 102.01 23.68 14.36
N GLY A 65 102.81 23.17 15.30
CA GLY A 65 103.84 23.88 16.05
C GLY A 65 104.38 22.92 17.11
N GLY A 66 105.67 22.67 17.29
CA GLY A 66 106.88 23.25 16.73
C GLY A 66 107.99 23.06 17.78
N GLY A 67 109.15 22.53 17.37
CA GLY A 67 110.36 22.31 18.19
C GLY A 67 110.61 20.83 18.50
N ASP A 68 111.79 20.24 18.32
CA ASP A 68 113.12 20.73 17.98
C ASP A 68 113.94 19.55 17.40
N GLY A 69 114.99 19.86 16.64
CA GLY A 69 115.61 18.97 15.65
C GLY A 69 116.36 17.74 16.17
N ALA A 70 116.08 16.59 15.56
CA ALA A 70 117.02 15.49 15.44
C ALA A 70 116.72 14.61 14.20
N LEU A 71 117.60 14.73 13.20
CA LEU A 71 117.99 13.67 12.26
C LEU A 71 116.99 13.25 11.16
N LEU A 72 117.30 13.75 9.95
CA LEU A 72 116.63 13.62 8.65
C LEU A 72 116.59 12.19 8.06
N THR A 73 116.06 11.21 8.80
CA THR A 73 115.77 9.83 8.31
C THR A 73 114.44 9.27 8.85
N GLY A 74 113.58 10.11 9.44
CA GLY A 74 112.32 9.71 10.09
C GLY A 74 111.02 10.21 9.43
N ASN A 75 111.09 11.04 8.40
CA ASN A 75 109.94 11.80 7.87
C ASN A 75 108.94 10.92 7.08
N GLU A 76 109.42 9.92 6.35
CA GLU A 76 108.55 8.99 5.60
C GLU A 76 107.88 7.97 6.54
N LYS A 77 108.60 7.52 7.57
CA LYS A 77 108.08 6.56 8.55
C LYS A 77 107.03 7.17 9.47
N THR A 78 107.20 8.43 9.90
CA THR A 78 106.21 9.15 10.73
C THR A 78 104.98 9.61 9.94
N THR A 79 105.13 9.90 8.65
CA THR A 79 103.98 10.17 7.76
C THR A 79 103.21 8.90 7.43
N MET A 80 103.89 7.78 7.20
CA MET A 80 103.25 6.46 7.07
C MET A 80 102.58 5.99 8.36
N GLN A 81 103.17 6.27 9.52
CA GLN A 81 102.54 5.97 10.81
C GLN A 81 101.26 6.80 11.01
N ASN A 82 101.27 8.11 10.74
CA ASN A 82 100.07 8.94 10.82
C ASN A 82 98.96 8.51 9.85
N LEU A 83 99.32 8.05 8.66
CA LEU A 83 98.36 7.50 7.70
C LEU A 83 97.77 6.19 8.19
N ASN A 84 98.60 5.29 8.73
CA ASN A 84 98.14 4.04 9.34
C ASN A 84 97.27 4.28 10.57
N ASP A 85 97.61 5.25 11.42
CA ASP A 85 96.81 5.61 12.60
C ASP A 85 95.46 6.21 12.19
N ARG A 86 95.43 7.02 11.12
CA ARG A 86 94.18 7.50 10.50
C ARG A 86 93.36 6.38 9.88
N LEU A 87 94.00 5.42 9.21
CA LEU A 87 93.34 4.28 8.58
C LEU A 87 92.77 3.34 9.67
N ALA A 88 93.50 3.11 10.76
CA ALA A 88 93.03 2.40 11.93
C ALA A 88 91.83 3.11 12.57
N ALA A 89 91.91 4.44 12.78
CA ALA A 89 90.78 5.22 13.28
C ALA A 89 89.57 5.20 12.33
N TYR A 90 89.79 5.16 11.01
CA TYR A 90 88.72 4.99 10.03
C TYR A 90 88.11 3.59 10.09
N LEU A 91 88.92 2.53 10.20
CA LEU A 91 88.44 1.15 10.35
C LEU A 91 87.65 0.97 11.64
N ASP A 92 88.10 1.55 12.75
CA ASP A 92 87.36 1.53 14.02
C ASP A 92 86.07 2.34 13.95
N LYS A 93 86.04 3.41 13.15
CA LYS A 93 84.79 4.15 12.88
C LYS A 93 83.83 3.35 12.00
N VAL A 94 84.33 2.64 10.99
CA VAL A 94 83.51 1.77 10.14
C VAL A 94 82.91 0.63 10.96
N ARG A 95 83.72 -0.05 11.80
CA ARG A 95 83.20 -1.11 12.69
C ARG A 95 82.13 -0.61 13.63
N ARG A 96 82.32 0.55 14.27
CA ARG A 96 81.27 1.14 15.14
C ARG A 96 80.01 1.46 14.37
N LEU A 97 80.11 2.01 13.15
CA LEU A 97 78.94 2.29 12.32
C LEU A 97 78.25 1.01 11.84
N GLU A 98 78.99 -0.06 11.58
CA GLU A 98 78.43 -1.38 11.25
C GLU A 98 77.69 -1.99 12.44
N GLU A 99 78.24 -1.90 13.65
CA GLU A 99 77.58 -2.32 14.90
C GLU A 99 76.31 -1.51 15.17
N GLU A 100 76.39 -0.17 15.06
CA GLU A 100 75.23 0.71 15.23
C GLU A 100 74.14 0.45 14.17
N ASN A 101 74.52 0.17 12.92
CA ASN A 101 73.55 -0.23 11.89
C ASN A 101 72.91 -1.58 12.19
N ALA A 102 73.68 -2.57 12.65
CA ALA A 102 73.15 -3.87 13.02
C ALA A 102 72.15 -3.77 14.19
N ASP A 103 72.46 -2.93 15.18
CA ASP A 103 71.56 -2.62 16.30
C ASP A 103 70.28 -1.91 15.83
N LEU A 104 70.39 -0.93 14.93
CA LEU A 104 69.23 -0.24 14.36
C LEU A 104 68.36 -1.18 13.53
N GLU A 105 68.95 -2.05 12.72
CA GLU A 105 68.21 -3.08 11.97
C GLU A 105 67.48 -4.05 12.91
N GLN A 106 68.11 -4.45 14.01
CA GLN A 106 67.47 -5.30 15.00
C GLN A 106 66.30 -4.57 15.67
N ARG A 107 66.47 -3.30 16.05
CA ARG A 107 65.39 -2.47 16.61
C ARG A 107 64.23 -2.28 15.63
N ILE A 108 64.51 -2.09 14.34
CA ILE A 108 63.49 -2.01 13.29
C ILE A 108 62.74 -3.34 13.17
N ARG A 109 63.46 -4.47 13.12
CA ARG A 109 62.85 -5.81 13.07
C ARG A 109 61.97 -6.09 14.29
N GLU A 110 62.44 -5.75 15.49
CA GLU A 110 61.66 -5.88 16.72
C GLU A 110 60.45 -4.94 16.75
N TRP A 111 60.59 -3.71 16.24
CA TRP A 111 59.49 -2.78 16.10
C TRP A 111 58.42 -3.31 15.15
N TYR A 112 58.80 -3.82 13.97
CA TYR A 112 57.87 -4.49 13.05
C TYR A 112 57.26 -5.77 13.62
N ARG A 113 57.95 -6.49 14.51
CA ARG A 113 57.39 -7.68 15.17
C ARG A 113 56.38 -7.31 16.27
N LYS A 114 56.59 -6.17 16.95
CA LYS A 114 55.69 -5.64 18.00
C LYS A 114 54.52 -4.82 17.41
N GLN A 115 54.73 -4.17 16.27
CA GLN A 115 53.75 -3.32 15.55
C GLN A 115 53.13 -4.01 14.33
N GLY A 116 53.62 -5.17 13.93
CA GLY A 116 52.92 -6.05 13.00
C GLY A 116 51.51 -6.27 13.57
N PRO A 117 50.44 -6.22 12.75
CA PRO A 117 49.07 -6.12 13.23
C PRO A 117 48.84 -7.17 14.30
N SER A 118 48.81 -6.72 15.56
CA SER A 118 48.61 -7.59 16.70
C SER A 118 47.20 -8.10 16.60
N ILE A 119 47.02 -9.21 15.87
CA ILE A 119 45.78 -9.98 15.73
C ILE A 119 44.62 -9.06 15.34
N SER A 120 44.24 -9.06 14.06
CA SER A 120 42.94 -8.53 13.65
C SER A 120 41.90 -8.94 14.70
N LYS A 121 41.38 -7.99 15.48
CA LYS A 121 40.35 -8.31 16.48
C LYS A 121 39.27 -9.05 15.71
N ASP A 122 39.00 -10.30 16.05
CA ASP A 122 38.10 -11.13 15.28
C ASP A 122 36.67 -10.58 15.40
N TYR A 123 36.30 -9.67 14.49
CA TYR A 123 35.00 -9.01 14.47
C TYR A 123 33.86 -9.94 14.01
N SER A 124 34.17 -11.20 13.68
CA SER A 124 33.22 -12.20 13.21
C SER A 124 32.02 -12.38 14.15
N LEU A 125 32.24 -12.33 15.46
CA LEU A 125 31.16 -12.46 16.45
C LEU A 125 30.18 -11.27 16.39
N TYR A 126 30.70 -10.07 16.15
CA TYR A 126 29.88 -8.87 16.00
C TYR A 126 29.04 -8.93 14.72
N TYR A 127 29.59 -9.42 13.61
CA TYR A 127 28.82 -9.62 12.38
C TYR A 127 27.68 -10.62 12.56
N GLN A 128 27.92 -11.75 13.24
CA GLN A 128 26.87 -12.71 13.57
C GLN A 128 25.76 -12.09 14.44
N THR A 129 26.14 -11.28 15.42
CA THR A 129 25.18 -10.59 16.31
C THR A 129 24.39 -9.53 15.54
N ILE A 130 25.03 -8.78 14.64
CA ILE A 130 24.39 -7.80 13.77
C ILE A 130 23.39 -8.47 12.83
N GLU A 131 23.76 -9.60 12.22
CA GLU A 131 22.88 -10.37 11.34
C GLU A 131 21.66 -10.92 12.10
N GLN A 132 21.86 -11.46 13.31
CA GLN A 132 20.76 -11.91 14.17
C GLN A 132 19.81 -10.76 14.51
N LEU A 133 20.35 -9.58 14.86
CA LEU A 133 19.54 -8.39 15.14
C LEU A 133 18.81 -7.89 13.90
N GLN A 134 19.44 -7.88 12.73
CA GLN A 134 18.80 -7.51 11.46
C GLN A 134 17.65 -8.46 11.11
N ASN A 135 17.83 -9.77 11.31
CA ASN A 135 16.79 -10.76 11.10
C ASN A 135 15.65 -10.61 12.11
N GLN A 136 15.95 -10.30 13.38
CA GLN A 136 14.94 -10.02 14.40
C GLN A 136 14.13 -8.76 14.06
N VAL A 137 14.78 -7.69 13.58
CA VAL A 137 14.10 -6.47 13.11
C VAL A 137 13.25 -6.77 11.87
N ARG A 138 13.76 -7.53 10.91
CA ARG A 138 13.01 -7.91 9.70
C ARG A 138 11.78 -8.73 10.03
N THR A 139 11.89 -9.72 10.92
CA THR A 139 10.74 -10.53 11.36
C THR A 139 9.72 -9.72 12.15
N TYR A 140 10.16 -8.81 13.01
CA TYR A 140 9.27 -7.90 13.73
C TYR A 140 8.54 -6.95 12.77
N ASN A 141 9.25 -6.35 11.80
CA ASN A 141 8.64 -5.50 10.77
C ASN A 141 7.63 -6.27 9.93
N ASN A 142 7.94 -7.51 9.53
CA ASN A 142 7.00 -8.35 8.79
C ASN A 142 5.74 -8.66 9.61
N LYS A 143 5.88 -8.98 10.90
CA LYS A 143 4.74 -9.18 11.80
C LYS A 143 3.89 -7.92 11.93
N LEU A 144 4.54 -6.77 12.16
CA LEU A 144 3.87 -5.48 12.26
C LEU A 144 3.11 -5.13 10.97
N ASN A 145 3.71 -5.38 9.80
CA ASN A 145 3.04 -5.17 8.51
C ASN A 145 1.81 -6.05 8.36
N VAL A 146 1.89 -7.34 8.74
CA VAL A 146 0.72 -8.24 8.72
C VAL A 146 -0.36 -7.76 9.69
N ASP A 147 0.01 -7.31 10.89
CA ASP A 147 -0.94 -6.77 11.87
C ASP A 147 -1.61 -5.48 11.37
N ILE A 148 -0.85 -4.61 10.69
CA ILE A 148 -1.36 -3.40 10.03
C ILE A 148 -2.34 -3.77 8.92
N ASP A 149 -1.97 -4.71 8.06
CA ASP A 149 -2.82 -5.13 6.94
C ASP A 149 -4.09 -5.82 7.43
N ASN A 150 -3.99 -6.66 8.47
CA ASN A 150 -5.15 -7.25 9.13
C ASN A 150 -6.05 -6.17 9.75
N SER A 151 -5.48 -5.20 10.46
CA SER A 151 -6.24 -4.09 11.05
C SER A 151 -6.94 -3.24 9.97
N LYS A 152 -6.29 -3.01 8.83
CA LYS A 152 -6.88 -2.33 7.67
C LYS A 152 -8.01 -3.14 7.04
N MET A 153 -7.83 -4.45 6.87
CA MET A 153 -8.87 -5.33 6.34
C MET A 153 -10.10 -5.37 7.27
N ILE A 154 -9.89 -5.41 8.59
CA ILE A 154 -10.97 -5.36 9.58
C ILE A 154 -11.69 -3.99 9.51
N ALA A 155 -10.94 -2.89 9.41
CA ALA A 155 -11.53 -1.56 9.28
C ALA A 155 -12.38 -1.44 8.01
N GLU A 156 -11.90 -2.00 6.91
CA GLU A 156 -12.61 -2.02 5.63
C GLU A 156 -13.87 -2.90 5.67
N ASP A 157 -13.81 -4.07 6.33
CA ASP A 157 -14.98 -4.92 6.57
C ASP A 157 -16.05 -4.18 7.40
N PHE A 158 -15.64 -3.45 8.44
CA PHE A 158 -16.58 -2.61 9.20
C PHE A 158 -17.12 -1.43 8.38
N ARG A 159 -16.31 -0.83 7.50
CA ARG A 159 -16.76 0.22 6.58
C ARG A 159 -17.85 -0.30 5.65
N MET A 160 -17.63 -1.45 5.00
CA MET A 160 -18.61 -2.07 4.12
C MET A 160 -19.89 -2.46 4.88
N LYS A 161 -19.76 -3.03 6.09
CA LYS A 161 -20.92 -3.34 6.94
C LYS A 161 -21.71 -2.09 7.32
N TYR A 162 -21.03 -1.01 7.64
CA TYR A 162 -21.66 0.28 7.95
C TYR A 162 -22.40 0.85 6.73
N GLU A 163 -21.79 0.82 5.55
CA GLU A 163 -22.43 1.29 4.31
C GLU A 163 -23.67 0.47 3.95
N ASN A 164 -23.59 -0.86 4.09
CA ASN A 164 -24.74 -1.74 3.89
C ASN A 164 -25.87 -1.47 4.89
N GLU A 165 -25.56 -1.34 6.17
CA GLU A 165 -26.55 -1.02 7.22
C GLU A 165 -27.16 0.38 6.97
N LEU A 166 -26.35 1.36 6.56
CA LEU A 166 -26.84 2.69 6.22
C LEU A 166 -27.81 2.65 5.05
N ALA A 167 -27.49 1.89 3.99
CA ALA A 167 -28.38 1.72 2.85
C ALA A 167 -29.72 1.07 3.24
N ILE A 168 -29.68 0.03 4.08
CA ILE A 168 -30.88 -0.61 4.62
C ILE A 168 -31.70 0.38 5.45
N ARG A 169 -31.06 1.15 6.34
CA ARG A 169 -31.75 2.18 7.14
C ARG A 169 -32.41 3.23 6.27
N GLN A 170 -31.73 3.73 5.24
CA GLN A 170 -32.30 4.71 4.31
C GLN A 170 -33.52 4.14 3.58
N GLY A 171 -33.48 2.86 3.18
CA GLY A 171 -34.64 2.16 2.61
C GLY A 171 -35.81 2.10 3.59
N VAL A 172 -35.57 1.67 4.83
CA VAL A 172 -36.60 1.60 5.87
C VAL A 172 -37.15 2.99 6.23
N GLU A 173 -36.32 4.02 6.29
CA GLU A 173 -36.75 5.40 6.52
C GLU A 173 -37.61 5.92 5.37
N ALA A 174 -37.28 5.60 4.12
CA ALA A 174 -38.12 5.92 2.97
C ALA A 174 -39.49 5.23 3.06
N ASP A 175 -39.52 3.95 3.43
CA ASP A 175 -40.76 3.19 3.63
C ASP A 175 -41.62 3.78 4.77
N ILE A 176 -41.00 4.12 5.90
CA ILE A 176 -41.70 4.76 7.03
C ILE A 176 -42.31 6.10 6.60
N ASN A 177 -41.57 6.90 5.84
CA ASN A 177 -42.09 8.17 5.33
C ASN A 177 -43.21 7.96 4.31
N GLY A 178 -43.11 6.94 3.46
CA GLY A 178 -44.19 6.50 2.56
C GLY A 178 -45.45 6.10 3.33
N LEU A 179 -45.32 5.27 4.37
CA LEU A 179 -46.42 4.84 5.22
C LEU A 179 -47.06 6.00 5.99
N ARG A 180 -46.27 6.98 6.44
CA ARG A 180 -46.79 8.22 7.05
C ARG A 180 -47.65 9.01 6.07
N ASN A 181 -47.19 9.18 4.83
CA ASN A 181 -47.98 9.87 3.80
C ASN A 181 -49.31 9.14 3.50
N VAL A 182 -49.28 7.80 3.43
CA VAL A 182 -50.50 7.00 3.25
C VAL A 182 -51.44 7.15 4.45
N LEU A 183 -50.91 7.15 5.68
CA LEU A 183 -51.70 7.38 6.89
C LEU A 183 -52.36 8.76 6.86
N ASP A 184 -51.62 9.81 6.52
CA ASP A 184 -52.14 11.17 6.43
C ASP A 184 -53.26 11.28 5.38
N GLU A 185 -53.09 10.62 4.23
CA GLU A 185 -54.11 10.56 3.19
C GLU A 185 -55.37 9.80 3.66
N LEU A 186 -55.20 8.68 4.37
CA LEU A 186 -56.33 7.95 4.96
C LEU A 186 -57.05 8.77 6.04
N VAL A 187 -56.31 9.53 6.85
CA VAL A 187 -56.90 10.44 7.85
C VAL A 187 -57.69 11.55 7.16
N ARG A 188 -57.18 12.10 6.05
CA ARG A 188 -57.87 13.10 5.23
C ARG A 188 -59.17 12.54 4.64
N VAL A 189 -59.13 11.34 4.06
CA VAL A 189 -60.32 10.65 3.52
C VAL A 189 -61.32 10.37 4.64
N ARG A 190 -60.87 9.86 5.79
CA ARG A 190 -61.74 9.62 6.95
C ARG A 190 -62.44 10.90 7.41
N SER A 191 -61.71 11.99 7.57
CA SER A 191 -62.28 13.28 7.97
C SER A 191 -63.28 13.80 6.94
N THR A 192 -63.02 13.61 5.65
CA THR A 192 -63.96 13.99 4.58
C THR A 192 -65.27 13.19 4.67
N LEU A 193 -65.17 11.88 4.89
CA LEU A 193 -66.33 11.00 5.07
C LEU A 193 -67.09 11.29 6.38
N GLU A 194 -66.38 11.62 7.47
CA GLU A 194 -67.00 12.03 8.73
C GLU A 194 -67.83 13.31 8.55
N LEU A 195 -67.32 14.29 7.79
CA LEU A 195 -68.06 15.51 7.45
C LEU A 195 -69.28 15.23 6.57
N GLU A 196 -69.14 14.35 5.57
CA GLU A 196 -70.27 13.94 4.71
C GLU A 196 -71.37 13.24 5.54
N VAL A 197 -70.98 12.33 6.43
CA VAL A 197 -71.92 11.65 7.35
C VAL A 197 -72.63 12.65 8.26
N GLU A 198 -71.92 13.64 8.81
CA GLU A 198 -72.56 14.64 9.66
C GLU A 198 -73.50 15.54 8.87
N SER A 199 -73.12 15.96 7.66
CA SER A 199 -73.99 16.74 6.78
C SER A 199 -75.28 16.00 6.42
N LEU A 200 -75.20 14.70 6.12
CA LEU A 200 -76.37 13.86 5.82
C LEU A 200 -77.28 13.67 7.06
N LYS A 201 -76.72 13.62 8.27
CA LYS A 201 -77.53 13.60 9.50
C LYS A 201 -78.25 14.92 9.72
N ASP A 202 -77.58 16.05 9.49
CA ASP A 202 -78.20 17.37 9.58
C ASP A 202 -79.33 17.54 8.55
N GLU A 203 -79.12 17.09 7.31
CA GLU A 203 -80.17 17.03 6.29
C GLU A 203 -81.36 16.16 6.73
N LEU A 204 -81.11 14.99 7.31
CA LEU A 204 -82.16 14.11 7.83
C LEU A 204 -82.94 14.76 8.98
N LEU A 205 -82.25 15.44 9.91
CA LEU A 205 -82.88 16.17 11.01
C LEU A 205 -83.73 17.34 10.52
N THR A 206 -83.23 18.12 9.55
CA THR A 206 -84.01 19.22 8.96
C THR A 206 -85.23 18.70 8.21
N LEU A 207 -85.10 17.60 7.46
CA LEU A 207 -86.23 16.98 6.76
C LEU A 207 -87.30 16.45 7.74
N LYS A 208 -86.89 15.82 8.85
CA LYS A 208 -87.81 15.39 9.91
C LYS A 208 -88.53 16.56 10.56
N LYS A 209 -87.80 17.63 10.89
CA LYS A 209 -88.38 18.83 11.48
C LYS A 209 -89.38 19.50 10.53
N ASN A 210 -89.03 19.62 9.24
CA ASN A 210 -89.94 20.14 8.22
C ASN A 210 -91.20 19.28 8.11
N HIS A 211 -91.06 17.95 8.11
CA HIS A 211 -92.22 17.06 8.09
C HIS A 211 -93.09 17.19 9.33
N GLU A 212 -92.52 17.29 10.53
CA GLU A 212 -93.27 17.54 11.77
C GLU A 212 -94.01 18.88 11.74
N GLU A 213 -93.38 19.93 11.21
CA GLU A 213 -93.98 21.25 11.04
C GLU A 213 -95.12 21.21 10.01
N GLU A 214 -94.92 20.56 8.86
CA GLU A 214 -95.96 20.33 7.85
C GLU A 214 -97.14 19.53 8.40
N MET A 215 -96.87 18.44 9.13
CA MET A 215 -97.90 17.63 9.79
C MET A 215 -98.67 18.44 10.82
N ARG A 216 -97.98 19.30 11.59
CA ARG A 216 -98.63 20.22 12.54
C ARG A 216 -99.48 21.26 11.81
N LEU A 217 -99.00 21.77 10.68
CA LEU A 217 -99.72 22.76 9.87
C LEU A 217 -100.95 22.14 9.21
N LEU A 218 -100.83 20.92 8.69
CA LEU A 218 -101.95 20.13 8.16
C LEU A 218 -102.94 19.73 9.27
N GLN A 219 -102.48 19.32 10.45
CA GLN A 219 -103.35 19.10 11.61
C GLN A 219 -104.04 20.41 12.05
N SER A 220 -103.39 21.56 11.93
CA SER A 220 -104.03 22.85 12.22
C SER A 220 -105.03 23.29 11.15
N GLN A 221 -104.77 22.97 9.88
CA GLN A 221 -105.72 23.18 8.77
C GLN A 221 -106.90 22.21 8.85
N THR A 222 -106.68 20.99 9.33
CA THR A 222 -107.71 19.95 9.50
C THR A 222 -108.40 20.04 10.87
N GLY A 223 -107.87 20.84 11.80
CA GLY A 223 -108.42 21.09 13.13
C GLY A 223 -109.57 22.09 13.16
N GLY A 224 -109.95 22.63 12.01
CA GLY A 224 -111.26 23.22 11.81
C GLY A 224 -112.24 22.13 11.41
N ASP A 225 -113.09 21.71 12.34
CA ASP A 225 -114.39 21.11 12.02
C ASP A 225 -115.21 22.18 11.28
N VAL A 226 -114.92 22.33 9.99
CA VAL A 226 -115.72 23.15 9.10
C VAL A 226 -116.72 22.22 8.46
N ASN A 227 -117.85 22.11 9.15
CA ASN A 227 -119.12 21.74 8.55
C ASN A 227 -119.44 22.74 7.43
N VAL A 228 -118.91 22.50 6.22
CA VAL A 228 -119.39 23.15 5.00
C VAL A 228 -120.44 22.23 4.40
N GLU A 229 -121.70 22.54 4.70
CA GLU A 229 -122.84 22.11 3.91
C GLU A 229 -122.72 22.72 2.50
N VAL A 230 -121.95 22.06 1.63
CA VAL A 230 -121.94 22.37 0.20
C VAL A 230 -123.15 21.67 -0.42
N ASN A 231 -124.13 22.48 -0.77
CA ASN A 231 -125.30 22.16 -1.58
C ASN A 231 -124.99 21.11 -2.66
N ALA A 232 -125.82 20.08 -2.70
CA ALA A 232 -125.85 19.08 -3.76
C ALA A 232 -126.10 19.75 -5.12
N ALA A 233 -125.00 19.99 -5.85
CA ALA A 233 -125.03 20.25 -7.27
C ALA A 233 -125.47 18.95 -8.00
N PRO A 234 -126.11 19.08 -9.18
CA PRO A 234 -126.94 18.04 -9.77
C PRO A 234 -126.14 16.79 -10.11
N GLY A 235 -126.78 15.62 -9.96
CA GLY A 235 -126.21 14.28 -10.03
C GLY A 235 -124.97 14.17 -10.90
N GLN A 236 -123.82 13.99 -10.24
CA GLN A 236 -122.58 13.60 -10.90
C GLN A 236 -122.83 12.31 -11.69
N ASP A 237 -122.54 12.38 -12.98
CA ASP A 237 -122.61 11.24 -13.88
C ASP A 237 -121.54 10.22 -13.46
N LEU A 238 -121.96 9.27 -12.61
CA LEU A 238 -121.13 8.20 -12.07
C LEU A 238 -120.40 7.42 -13.17
N THR A 239 -121.00 7.33 -14.36
CA THR A 239 -120.39 6.68 -15.52
C THR A 239 -119.19 7.47 -16.04
N LYS A 240 -119.26 8.80 -16.00
CA LYS A 240 -118.14 9.68 -16.39
C LYS A 240 -117.00 9.61 -15.38
N ILE A 241 -117.30 9.65 -14.08
CA ILE A 241 -116.29 9.52 -13.01
C ILE A 241 -115.62 8.14 -13.02
N LEU A 242 -116.38 7.06 -13.24
CA LEU A 242 -115.81 5.71 -13.38
C LEU A 242 -114.89 5.60 -14.60
N ASN A 243 -115.25 6.22 -15.72
CA ASN A 243 -114.41 6.25 -16.92
C ASN A 243 -113.17 7.12 -16.73
N ASP A 244 -113.29 8.29 -16.09
CA ASP A 244 -112.16 9.16 -15.77
C ASP A 244 -111.20 8.46 -14.81
N MET A 245 -111.70 7.80 -13.76
CA MET A 245 -110.85 6.98 -12.88
C MET A 245 -110.19 5.83 -13.62
N ARG A 246 -110.90 5.16 -14.54
CA ARG A 246 -110.32 4.08 -15.35
C ARG A 246 -109.20 4.60 -16.26
N GLN A 247 -109.40 5.76 -16.86
CA GLN A 247 -108.41 6.40 -17.71
C GLN A 247 -107.17 6.83 -16.91
N GLU A 248 -107.35 7.44 -15.73
CA GLU A 248 -106.26 7.75 -14.79
C GLU A 248 -105.47 6.49 -14.40
N TYR A 249 -106.16 5.38 -14.10
CA TYR A 249 -105.49 4.12 -13.81
C TYR A 249 -104.75 3.54 -15.03
N GLU A 250 -105.33 3.60 -16.23
CA GLU A 250 -104.66 3.19 -17.46
C GLU A 250 -103.42 4.05 -17.76
N GLU A 251 -103.49 5.36 -17.53
CA GLU A 251 -102.36 6.27 -17.68
C GLU A 251 -101.25 5.99 -16.65
N ILE A 252 -101.62 5.74 -15.38
CA ILE A 252 -100.66 5.35 -14.33
C ILE A 252 -100.00 4.02 -14.63
N ILE A 253 -100.76 3.02 -15.10
CA ILE A 253 -100.23 1.70 -15.48
C ILE A 253 -99.31 1.83 -16.70
N ALA A 254 -99.71 2.60 -17.71
CA ALA A 254 -98.90 2.85 -18.90
C ALA A 254 -97.61 3.62 -18.56
N LYS A 255 -97.68 4.59 -17.65
CA LYS A 255 -96.52 5.34 -17.16
C LYS A 255 -95.57 4.44 -16.36
N ASN A 256 -96.09 3.66 -15.41
CA ASN A 256 -95.30 2.68 -14.65
C ASN A 256 -94.61 1.67 -15.59
N ARG A 257 -95.33 1.15 -16.59
CA ARG A 257 -94.74 0.21 -17.56
C ARG A 257 -93.58 0.83 -18.32
N ARG A 258 -93.74 2.07 -18.79
CA ARG A 258 -92.70 2.79 -19.53
C ARG A 258 -91.49 3.12 -18.64
N GLU A 259 -91.72 3.51 -17.39
CA GLU A 259 -90.66 3.76 -16.41
C GLU A 259 -89.89 2.49 -16.06
N VAL A 260 -90.58 1.35 -15.91
CA VAL A 260 -89.97 0.04 -15.69
C VAL A 260 -89.14 -0.39 -16.90
N GLU A 261 -89.68 -0.27 -18.12
CA GLU A 261 -88.96 -0.60 -19.36
C GLU A 261 -87.68 0.27 -19.49
N GLN A 262 -87.77 1.59 -19.27
CA GLN A 262 -86.62 2.50 -19.29
C GLN A 262 -85.58 2.17 -18.21
N TRP A 263 -86.04 1.84 -17.00
CA TRP A 263 -85.16 1.45 -15.90
C TRP A 263 -84.42 0.14 -16.21
N TYR A 264 -85.12 -0.87 -16.75
CA TYR A 264 -84.51 -2.13 -17.17
C TYR A 264 -83.48 -1.92 -18.29
N GLU A 265 -83.78 -1.06 -19.26
CA GLU A 265 -82.88 -0.77 -20.38
C GLU A 265 -81.61 -0.04 -19.90
N GLN A 266 -81.75 0.94 -19.00
CA GLN A 266 -80.61 1.59 -18.33
C GLN A 266 -79.78 0.64 -17.48
N VAL A 267 -80.41 -0.25 -16.70
CA VAL A 267 -79.70 -1.23 -15.87
C VAL A 267 -78.95 -2.22 -16.75
N THR A 268 -79.53 -2.62 -17.88
CA THR A 268 -78.90 -3.54 -18.83
C THR A 268 -77.69 -2.89 -19.52
N SER A 269 -77.82 -1.66 -20.01
CA SER A 269 -76.72 -0.94 -20.67
C SER A 269 -75.57 -0.68 -19.70
N ARG A 270 -75.88 -0.19 -18.50
CA ARG A 270 -74.89 0.05 -17.44
C ARG A 270 -74.25 -1.25 -16.94
N GLY A 271 -75.01 -2.35 -16.93
CA GLY A 271 -74.49 -3.69 -16.64
C GLY A 271 -73.46 -4.17 -17.68
N GLN A 272 -73.73 -3.95 -18.97
CA GLN A 272 -72.78 -4.26 -20.04
C GLN A 272 -71.50 -3.42 -19.96
N GLU A 273 -71.63 -2.10 -19.73
CA GLU A 273 -70.46 -1.22 -19.55
C GLU A 273 -69.58 -1.67 -18.38
N VAL A 274 -70.18 -1.99 -17.23
CA VAL A 274 -69.46 -2.51 -16.05
C VAL A 274 -68.77 -3.83 -16.37
N GLN A 275 -69.42 -4.74 -17.12
CA GLN A 275 -68.77 -5.99 -17.54
C GLN A 275 -67.59 -5.75 -18.47
N THR A 276 -67.72 -4.86 -19.45
CA THR A 276 -66.61 -4.53 -20.37
C THR A 276 -65.44 -3.88 -19.65
N SER A 277 -65.71 -2.93 -18.75
CA SER A 277 -64.69 -2.28 -17.92
C SER A 277 -64.00 -3.27 -16.99
N SER A 278 -64.76 -4.19 -16.38
CA SER A 278 -64.21 -5.27 -15.56
C SER A 278 -63.28 -6.18 -16.35
N HIS A 279 -63.66 -6.56 -17.58
CA HIS A 279 -62.81 -7.38 -18.45
C HIS A 279 -61.51 -6.65 -18.82
N GLN A 280 -61.60 -5.38 -19.25
CA GLN A 280 -60.42 -4.56 -19.54
C GLN A 280 -59.50 -4.44 -18.33
N LEU A 281 -60.05 -4.27 -17.12
CA LEU A 281 -59.27 -4.18 -15.89
C LEU A 281 -58.56 -5.52 -15.59
N THR A 282 -59.21 -6.66 -15.83
CA THR A 282 -58.58 -7.98 -15.68
C THR A 282 -57.47 -8.24 -16.70
N GLU A 283 -57.65 -7.80 -17.95
CA GLU A 283 -56.62 -7.89 -19.00
C GLU A 283 -55.41 -7.02 -18.64
N LEU A 284 -55.65 -5.76 -18.27
CA LEU A 284 -54.58 -4.83 -17.87
C LEU A 284 -53.80 -5.36 -16.66
N ARG A 285 -54.49 -6.00 -15.71
CA ARG A 285 -53.86 -6.65 -14.55
C ARG A 285 -53.01 -7.84 -14.95
N ARG A 286 -53.45 -8.64 -15.92
CA ARG A 286 -52.69 -9.78 -16.45
C ARG A 286 -51.45 -9.31 -17.22
N ASP A 287 -51.58 -8.26 -18.02
CA ASP A 287 -50.47 -7.65 -18.75
C ASP A 287 -49.44 -7.06 -17.79
N PHE A 288 -49.90 -6.34 -16.76
CA PHE A 288 -49.03 -5.81 -15.70
C PHE A 288 -48.23 -6.93 -15.02
N GLN A 289 -48.88 -8.02 -14.63
CA GLN A 289 -48.21 -9.18 -14.03
C GLN A 289 -47.21 -9.82 -14.99
N SER A 290 -47.55 -9.94 -16.27
CA SER A 290 -46.64 -10.47 -17.28
C SER A 290 -45.40 -9.58 -17.47
N LEU A 291 -45.58 -8.26 -17.50
CA LEU A 291 -44.49 -7.29 -17.61
C LEU A 291 -43.60 -7.31 -16.36
N GLU A 292 -44.19 -7.48 -15.18
CA GLU A 292 -43.45 -7.56 -13.93
C GLU A 292 -42.61 -8.84 -13.86
N ILE A 293 -43.14 -9.98 -14.30
CA ILE A 293 -42.36 -11.22 -14.42
C ILE A 293 -41.22 -11.02 -15.43
N GLU A 294 -41.49 -10.44 -16.60
CA GLU A 294 -40.46 -10.17 -17.60
C GLU A 294 -39.35 -9.28 -17.01
N LEU A 295 -39.71 -8.20 -16.30
CA LEU A 295 -38.75 -7.34 -15.62
C LEU A 295 -37.88 -8.12 -14.63
N GLN A 296 -38.48 -8.99 -13.81
CA GLN A 296 -37.71 -9.82 -12.87
C GLN A 296 -36.79 -10.81 -13.59
N THR A 297 -37.23 -11.42 -14.69
CA THR A 297 -36.38 -12.30 -15.50
C THR A 297 -35.21 -11.54 -16.12
N GLN A 298 -35.43 -10.33 -16.63
CA GLN A 298 -34.35 -9.49 -17.17
C GLN A 298 -33.37 -9.04 -16.09
N LEU A 299 -33.85 -8.69 -14.89
CA LEU A 299 -32.97 -8.35 -13.76
C LEU A 299 -32.11 -9.54 -13.33
N SER A 300 -32.68 -10.73 -13.23
CA SER A 300 -31.92 -11.96 -12.92
C SER A 300 -30.91 -12.31 -14.02
N MET A 301 -31.28 -12.16 -15.30
CA MET A 301 -30.37 -12.33 -16.43
C MET A 301 -29.20 -11.35 -16.35
N LYS A 302 -29.49 -10.06 -16.14
CA LYS A 302 -28.47 -9.02 -15.97
C LYS A 302 -27.50 -9.37 -14.84
N ALA A 303 -28.01 -9.73 -13.66
CA ALA A 303 -27.18 -10.10 -12.52
C ALA A 303 -26.29 -11.33 -12.82
N SER A 304 -26.82 -12.32 -13.56
CA SER A 304 -26.03 -13.48 -14.00
C SER A 304 -24.90 -13.10 -14.96
N LEU A 305 -25.15 -12.16 -15.87
CA LEU A 305 -24.15 -11.68 -16.83
C LEU A 305 -23.08 -10.83 -16.14
N GLU A 306 -23.46 -9.97 -15.20
CA GLU A 306 -22.52 -9.19 -14.39
C GLU A 306 -21.63 -10.10 -13.54
N ASN A 307 -22.18 -11.16 -12.93
CA ASN A 307 -21.41 -12.16 -12.20
C ASN A 307 -20.44 -12.94 -13.11
N ASN A 308 -20.91 -13.38 -14.29
CA ASN A 308 -20.04 -14.06 -15.25
C ASN A 308 -18.90 -13.14 -15.72
N LEU A 309 -19.18 -11.86 -15.97
CA LEU A 309 -18.15 -10.88 -16.31
C LEU A 309 -17.12 -10.76 -15.19
N ALA A 310 -17.55 -10.53 -13.95
CA ALA A 310 -16.67 -10.43 -12.80
C ALA A 310 -15.83 -11.70 -12.57
N GLU A 311 -16.43 -12.88 -12.73
CA GLU A 311 -15.71 -14.16 -12.64
C GLU A 311 -14.64 -14.30 -13.72
N THR A 312 -14.97 -13.92 -14.96
CA THR A 312 -13.99 -13.96 -16.06
C THR A 312 -12.86 -12.96 -15.87
N GLU A 313 -13.15 -11.74 -15.43
CA GLU A 313 -12.14 -10.71 -15.11
C GLU A 313 -11.23 -11.19 -13.97
N ALA A 314 -11.80 -11.76 -12.90
CA ALA A 314 -11.02 -12.32 -11.79
C ALA A 314 -10.11 -13.47 -12.25
N ARG A 315 -10.63 -14.37 -13.10
CA ARG A 315 -9.85 -15.49 -13.65
C ARG A 315 -8.69 -15.00 -14.51
N TYR A 316 -8.94 -14.05 -15.42
CA TYR A 316 -7.87 -13.49 -16.25
C TYR A 316 -6.88 -12.65 -15.44
N GLY A 317 -7.35 -11.91 -14.43
CA GLY A 317 -6.49 -11.22 -13.48
C GLY A 317 -5.54 -12.16 -12.74
N ALA A 318 -6.04 -13.31 -12.27
CA ALA A 318 -5.23 -14.34 -11.62
C ALA A 318 -4.20 -14.97 -12.58
N GLN A 319 -4.60 -15.24 -13.84
CA GLN A 319 -3.67 -15.74 -14.86
C GLN A 319 -2.57 -14.72 -15.18
N LEU A 320 -2.92 -13.44 -15.28
CA LEU A 320 -1.95 -12.36 -15.51
C LEU A 320 -0.96 -12.26 -14.35
N GLN A 321 -1.44 -12.33 -13.10
CA GLN A 321 -0.58 -12.34 -11.91
C GLN A 321 0.36 -13.54 -11.89
N GLN A 322 -0.13 -14.73 -12.26
CA GLN A 322 0.70 -15.93 -12.36
C GLN A 322 1.82 -15.77 -13.40
N ILE A 323 1.49 -15.23 -14.58
CA ILE A 323 2.48 -14.97 -15.63
C ILE A 323 3.49 -13.92 -15.16
N GLN A 324 3.04 -12.83 -14.52
CA GLN A 324 3.92 -11.80 -13.98
C GLN A 324 4.88 -12.37 -12.91
N ALA A 325 4.39 -13.25 -12.04
CA ALA A 325 5.23 -13.93 -11.06
C ALA A 325 6.31 -14.78 -11.74
N MET A 326 5.95 -15.52 -12.80
CA MET A 326 6.91 -16.29 -13.58
C MET A 326 7.97 -15.41 -14.27
N ILE A 327 7.55 -14.28 -14.84
CA ILE A 327 8.47 -13.30 -15.43
C ILE A 327 9.45 -12.80 -14.37
N ASN A 328 8.95 -12.39 -13.20
CA ASN A 328 9.79 -11.89 -12.11
C ASN A 328 10.82 -12.94 -11.65
N CYS A 329 10.41 -14.21 -11.52
CA CYS A 329 11.34 -15.29 -11.16
C CYS A 329 12.47 -15.45 -12.19
N VAL A 330 12.12 -15.44 -13.48
CA VAL A 330 13.12 -15.56 -14.56
C VAL A 330 14.03 -14.33 -14.64
N GLU A 331 13.50 -13.13 -14.41
CA GLU A 331 14.28 -11.89 -14.34
C GLU A 331 15.26 -11.92 -13.15
N GLU A 332 14.83 -12.42 -12.01
CA GLU A 332 15.68 -12.59 -10.83
C GLU A 332 16.79 -13.63 -11.06
N GLU A 333 16.47 -14.79 -11.64
CA GLU A 333 17.45 -15.80 -12.04
C GLU A 333 18.48 -15.23 -13.03
N LEU A 334 18.02 -14.45 -14.02
CA LEU A 334 18.92 -13.76 -14.97
C LEU A 334 19.83 -12.74 -14.28
N ALA A 335 19.31 -11.99 -13.31
CA ALA A 335 20.10 -11.04 -12.53
C ALA A 335 21.15 -11.76 -11.68
N GLN A 336 20.80 -12.88 -11.04
CA GLN A 336 21.71 -13.71 -10.26
C GLN A 336 22.84 -14.26 -11.14
N LEU A 337 22.51 -14.86 -12.30
CA LEU A 337 23.51 -15.39 -13.24
C LEU A 337 24.46 -14.30 -13.75
N ARG A 338 23.96 -13.08 -13.99
CA ARG A 338 24.82 -11.94 -14.38
C ARG A 338 25.80 -11.57 -13.27
N CYS A 339 25.33 -11.48 -12.03
CA CYS A 339 26.19 -11.21 -10.87
C CYS A 339 27.24 -12.32 -10.68
N GLU A 340 26.85 -13.58 -10.80
CA GLU A 340 27.77 -14.72 -10.70
C GLU A 340 28.82 -14.68 -11.81
N MET A 341 28.42 -14.43 -13.06
CA MET A 341 29.32 -14.31 -14.19
C MET A 341 30.31 -13.15 -14.01
N GLU A 342 29.87 -12.02 -13.47
CA GLU A 342 30.74 -10.88 -13.20
C GLU A 342 31.73 -11.17 -12.07
N SER A 343 31.30 -11.86 -11.01
CA SER A 343 32.18 -12.35 -9.94
C SER A 343 33.24 -13.31 -10.49
N GLN A 344 32.82 -14.31 -11.28
CA GLN A 344 33.75 -15.24 -11.93
C GLN A 344 34.74 -14.51 -12.84
N ASN A 345 34.28 -13.51 -13.61
CA ASN A 345 35.15 -12.71 -14.47
C ASN A 345 36.24 -11.98 -13.67
N GLN A 346 35.88 -11.42 -12.50
CA GLN A 346 36.82 -10.77 -11.59
C GLN A 346 37.84 -11.77 -11.04
N GLU A 347 37.39 -12.95 -10.60
CA GLU A 347 38.26 -14.04 -10.16
C GLU A 347 39.24 -14.50 -11.25
N TYR A 348 38.74 -14.69 -12.48
CA TYR A 348 39.57 -15.02 -13.65
C TYR A 348 40.63 -13.95 -13.92
N LYS A 349 40.26 -12.66 -13.85
CA LYS A 349 41.22 -11.55 -14.00
C LYS A 349 42.29 -11.56 -12.92
N MET A 350 41.92 -11.80 -11.66
CA MET A 350 42.89 -11.91 -10.56
C MET A 350 43.85 -13.08 -10.79
N LEU A 351 43.33 -14.25 -11.16
CA LEU A 351 44.13 -15.45 -11.42
C LEU A 351 45.08 -15.23 -12.61
N LEU A 352 44.62 -14.57 -13.67
CA LEU A 352 45.46 -14.20 -14.80
C LEU A 352 46.59 -13.24 -14.39
N GLY A 353 46.30 -12.28 -13.51
CA GLY A 353 47.30 -11.38 -12.93
C GLY A 353 48.38 -12.14 -12.14
N ILE A 354 47.97 -13.09 -11.29
CA ILE A 354 48.90 -13.96 -10.54
C ILE A 354 49.74 -14.82 -11.49
N LYS A 355 49.11 -15.46 -12.50
CA LYS A 355 49.80 -16.24 -13.53
C LYS A 355 50.89 -15.41 -14.22
N THR A 356 50.54 -14.19 -14.65
CA THR A 356 51.47 -13.30 -15.35
C THR A 356 52.66 -12.93 -14.46
N ARG A 357 52.42 -12.67 -13.17
CA ARG A 357 53.48 -12.39 -12.19
C ARG A 357 54.39 -13.60 -11.96
N LEU A 358 53.81 -14.80 -11.79
CA LEU A 358 54.59 -16.03 -11.65
C LEU A 358 55.42 -16.33 -12.90
N GLU A 359 54.89 -16.08 -14.09
CA GLU A 359 55.64 -16.21 -15.35
C GLU A 359 56.84 -15.26 -15.41
N GLN A 360 56.70 -14.03 -14.90
CA GLN A 360 57.82 -13.08 -14.77
C GLN A 360 58.87 -13.57 -13.75
N GLU A 361 58.44 -14.05 -12.59
CA GLU A 361 59.34 -14.59 -11.56
C GLU A 361 60.10 -15.83 -12.10
N ILE A 362 59.43 -16.75 -12.79
CA ILE A 362 60.06 -17.91 -13.44
C ILE A 362 61.06 -17.47 -14.52
N ALA A 363 60.73 -16.45 -15.32
CA ALA A 363 61.66 -15.91 -16.33
C ALA A 363 62.91 -15.31 -15.66
N GLN A 364 62.75 -14.58 -14.56
CA GLN A 364 63.88 -14.06 -13.77
C GLN A 364 64.71 -15.20 -13.18
N TYR A 365 64.08 -16.21 -12.56
CA TYR A 365 64.79 -17.37 -12.04
C TYR A 365 65.56 -18.13 -13.12
N ARG A 366 64.99 -18.29 -14.33
CA ARG A 366 65.69 -18.88 -15.48
C ARG A 366 66.89 -18.04 -15.93
N GLY A 367 66.75 -16.71 -15.94
CA GLY A 367 67.85 -15.79 -16.25
C GLY A 367 69.01 -15.91 -15.27
N LEU A 368 68.72 -15.86 -13.96
CA LEU A 368 69.72 -16.02 -12.91
C LEU A 368 70.41 -17.40 -12.97
N LEU A 369 69.66 -18.46 -13.25
CA LEU A 369 70.24 -19.80 -13.41
C LEU A 369 71.16 -19.87 -14.63
N GLN A 370 70.79 -19.22 -15.74
CA GLN A 370 71.62 -19.16 -16.94
C GLN A 370 72.91 -18.34 -16.70
N GLU A 371 72.82 -17.22 -15.99
CA GLU A 371 73.99 -16.43 -15.57
C GLU A 371 74.93 -17.25 -14.68
N GLY A 372 74.40 -17.94 -13.66
CA GLY A 372 75.17 -18.84 -12.82
C GLY A 372 75.84 -19.98 -13.61
N GLN A 373 75.15 -20.59 -14.56
CA GLN A 373 75.72 -21.63 -15.44
C GLN A 373 76.83 -21.07 -16.35
N GLN A 374 76.66 -19.84 -16.86
CA GLN A 374 77.70 -19.16 -17.63
C GLN A 374 78.95 -18.86 -16.78
N ASP A 375 78.79 -18.48 -15.53
CA ASP A 375 79.91 -18.21 -14.64
C ASP A 375 80.64 -19.49 -14.22
N ILE A 376 79.91 -20.58 -13.97
CA ILE A 376 80.51 -21.90 -13.72
C ILE A 376 81.28 -22.38 -14.97
N THR A 377 80.71 -22.26 -16.17
CA THR A 377 81.39 -22.69 -17.41
C THR A 377 82.58 -21.80 -17.76
N LYS A 378 82.52 -20.48 -17.53
CA LYS A 378 83.68 -19.56 -17.65
C LYS A 378 84.76 -19.92 -16.65
N GLY A 379 84.39 -20.24 -15.40
CA GLY A 379 85.30 -20.74 -14.36
C GLY A 379 86.00 -22.04 -14.77
N HIS A 380 85.24 -23.00 -15.29
CA HIS A 380 85.77 -24.27 -15.78
C HIS A 380 86.74 -24.08 -16.96
N LYS A 381 86.39 -23.23 -17.94
CA LYS A 381 87.30 -22.88 -19.06
C LYS A 381 88.58 -22.21 -18.59
N LYS A 382 88.53 -21.34 -17.57
CA LYS A 382 89.72 -20.74 -16.96
C LYS A 382 90.59 -21.79 -16.26
N GLN A 383 90.00 -22.66 -15.45
CA GLN A 383 90.73 -23.76 -14.79
C GLN A 383 91.36 -24.72 -15.81
N GLN A 384 90.64 -25.10 -16.86
CA GLN A 384 91.16 -25.99 -17.91
C GLN A 384 92.30 -25.34 -18.69
N LYS A 385 92.26 -24.02 -18.95
CA LYS A 385 93.38 -23.27 -19.54
C LYS A 385 94.60 -23.24 -18.62
N VAL A 386 94.41 -23.03 -17.32
CA VAL A 386 95.50 -23.05 -16.33
C VAL A 386 96.14 -24.45 -16.28
N PHE A 387 95.33 -25.50 -16.22
CA PHE A 387 95.81 -26.88 -16.22
C PHE A 387 96.53 -27.25 -17.53
N HIS A 388 96.00 -26.83 -18.68
CA HIS A 388 96.65 -27.02 -19.97
C HIS A 388 98.01 -26.31 -20.05
N ASN A 389 98.08 -25.05 -19.59
CA ASN A 389 99.33 -24.29 -19.50
C ASN A 389 100.34 -24.95 -18.55
N TYR A 390 99.88 -25.43 -17.39
CA TYR A 390 100.72 -26.15 -16.44
C TYR A 390 101.26 -27.47 -17.03
N SER A 391 100.41 -28.23 -17.73
CA SER A 391 100.81 -29.47 -18.42
C SER A 391 101.82 -29.22 -19.55
N LYS A 392 101.69 -28.09 -20.26
CA LYS A 392 102.58 -27.69 -21.35
C LYS A 392 103.92 -27.22 -20.81
N SER A 393 103.92 -26.49 -19.68
CA SER A 393 105.13 -26.11 -18.97
C SER A 393 105.84 -27.32 -18.36
N LYS A 394 105.09 -28.28 -17.79
CA LYS A 394 105.63 -29.54 -17.25
C LYS A 394 106.25 -30.40 -18.35
N ARG A 395 105.60 -30.57 -19.50
CA ARG A 395 106.18 -31.25 -20.67
C ARG A 395 107.45 -30.57 -21.17
N LYS A 396 107.47 -29.24 -21.26
CA LYS A 396 108.70 -28.50 -21.61
C LYS A 396 109.82 -28.74 -20.60
N MET A 397 109.52 -28.81 -19.31
CA MET A 397 110.52 -29.15 -18.28
C MET A 397 110.98 -30.61 -18.39
N GLU A 398 110.08 -31.58 -18.61
CA GLU A 398 110.43 -33.00 -18.80
C GLU A 398 111.27 -33.22 -20.08
N GLU A 399 110.94 -32.53 -21.18
CA GLU A 399 111.76 -32.51 -22.40
C GLU A 399 113.13 -31.86 -22.16
N SER A 400 113.22 -30.86 -21.28
CA SER A 400 114.50 -30.23 -20.92
C SER A 400 115.39 -31.12 -20.04
N VAL A 401 114.79 -32.05 -19.28
CA VAL A 401 115.51 -32.99 -18.40
C VAL A 401 115.97 -34.25 -19.15
N ASN A 402 115.28 -34.67 -20.21
CA ASN A 402 115.69 -35.80 -21.06
C ASN A 402 116.77 -35.46 -22.10
N VAL A 403 117.27 -34.21 -22.13
CA VAL A 403 118.33 -33.73 -23.05
C VAL A 403 119.68 -33.57 -22.34
N PHE A 404 119.76 -33.96 -21.06
CA PHE A 404 120.99 -34.18 -20.30
C PHE A 404 121.13 -35.66 -19.98
#